data_AF-A0A5C7QYG7-F1
#
_entry.id   AF-A0A5C7QYG7-F1
#
_cell.length_a   1.000
_cell.length_b   1.000
_cell.length_c   1.000
_cell.angle_alpha   90.00
_cell.angle_beta   90.00
_cell.angle_gamma   90.00
#
_symmetry.space_group_name_H-M   'P 1'
#
loop_
_entity.id
_entity.type
_entity.pdbx_description
1 polymer ?
#
loop_
_entity_poly.entity_id
_entity_poly.type
_entity_poly.pdbx_seq_one_letter_code
_entity_poly.pdbx_strand_id
1 'polypeptide(L)'
;MRQVFSSPRLENVEAVAELLRAEGIEVRISGDRSYRGKRRSSFSYRERDKSDPQPAVWIVNSEDQPRGRQLLRDAGLIESSRGESSYLPLPVLDGGGARTVEAGKRARMRMRLVLLGLIGIVAVLIAFALPDKPATPPAIAAAPAARPAPVIVPQATDDPQVFRIDVPTALARLLIETELLKHAPAQACIAIDDRDPPADFVSSLRHDARTALFAASACPDGNAYDINVHDYMTDGSGTGSVQLMLDVEDARTVDVERNGTDWRVLRVR
;
A
#
# COMPACT_ATOMS: atom_id res chain seq x y z
N MET A 1 -34.11 -6.63 -12.75
CA MET A 1 -32.91 -5.78 -12.82
C MET A 1 -31.65 -6.62 -12.71
N ARG A 2 -30.66 -6.39 -13.57
CA ARG A 2 -29.37 -7.12 -13.55
C ARG A 2 -28.21 -6.12 -13.66
N GLN A 3 -27.17 -6.32 -12.85
CA GLN A 3 -25.95 -5.52 -12.92
C GLN A 3 -25.20 -5.82 -14.21
N VAL A 4 -24.75 -4.77 -14.90
CA VAL A 4 -23.97 -4.90 -16.14
C VAL A 4 -22.57 -4.29 -16.05
N PHE A 5 -22.38 -3.30 -15.19
CA PHE A 5 -21.10 -2.60 -15.02
C PHE A 5 -20.98 -2.04 -13.60
N SER A 6 -19.79 -2.08 -13.00
CA SER A 6 -19.47 -1.35 -11.77
C SER A 6 -18.09 -0.73 -11.86
N SER A 7 -17.92 0.42 -11.21
CA SER A 7 -16.64 1.11 -11.16
C SER A 7 -16.49 1.83 -9.83
N PRO A 8 -15.25 1.98 -9.31
CA PRO A 8 -15.01 2.83 -8.15
C PRO A 8 -15.32 4.31 -8.41
N ARG A 9 -15.28 4.73 -9.68
CA ARG A 9 -15.52 6.11 -10.10
C ARG A 9 -16.97 6.26 -10.56
N LEU A 10 -17.71 7.16 -9.89
CA LEU A 10 -19.11 7.40 -10.20
C LEU A 10 -19.30 7.98 -11.60
N GLU A 11 -18.35 8.81 -12.06
CA GLU A 11 -18.38 9.44 -13.38
C GLU A 11 -18.40 8.40 -14.51
N ASN A 12 -17.65 7.30 -14.33
CA ASN A 12 -17.64 6.21 -15.29
C ASN A 12 -19.00 5.50 -15.34
N VAL A 13 -19.63 5.28 -14.17
CA VAL A 13 -20.95 4.66 -14.06
C VAL A 13 -22.04 5.56 -14.66
N GLU A 14 -21.95 6.87 -14.47
CA GLU A 14 -22.85 7.86 -15.07
C GLU A 14 -22.72 7.88 -16.60
N ALA A 15 -21.49 7.92 -17.14
CA ALA A 15 -21.23 7.90 -18.58
C ALA A 15 -21.74 6.62 -19.24
N VAL A 16 -21.55 5.46 -18.60
CA VAL A 16 -22.07 4.18 -19.09
C VAL A 16 -23.60 4.14 -19.06
N ALA A 17 -24.21 4.71 -18.01
CA ALA A 17 -25.65 4.81 -17.94
C ALA A 17 -26.22 5.74 -19.03
N GLU A 18 -25.53 6.84 -19.35
CA GLU A 18 -25.90 7.72 -20.47
C GLU A 18 -25.81 7.01 -21.82
N LEU A 19 -24.72 6.28 -22.07
CA LEU A 19 -24.55 5.45 -23.28
C LEU A 19 -25.72 4.46 -23.46
N LEU A 20 -26.10 3.75 -22.41
CA LEU A 20 -27.20 2.78 -22.47
C LEU A 20 -28.56 3.47 -22.69
N ARG A 21 -28.80 4.62 -22.06
CA ARG A 21 -30.03 5.40 -22.25
C ARG A 21 -30.15 5.96 -23.66
N ALA A 22 -29.03 6.38 -24.27
CA ALA A 22 -29.01 6.88 -25.64
C ALA A 22 -29.51 5.81 -26.65
N GLU A 23 -29.25 4.54 -26.36
CA GLU A 23 -29.73 3.39 -27.15
C GLU A 23 -31.14 2.91 -26.78
N GLY A 24 -31.84 3.65 -25.92
CA GLY A 24 -33.20 3.36 -25.47
C GLY A 24 -33.30 2.28 -24.41
N ILE A 25 -32.20 1.94 -23.72
CA ILE A 25 -32.19 0.93 -22.65
C ILE A 25 -32.44 1.60 -21.30
N GLU A 26 -33.45 1.12 -20.56
CA GLU A 26 -33.78 1.65 -19.24
C GLU A 26 -32.78 1.15 -18.18
N VAL A 27 -32.12 2.09 -17.49
CA VAL A 27 -31.07 1.79 -16.49
C VAL A 27 -31.24 2.57 -15.18
N ARG A 28 -30.85 1.90 -14.09
CA ARG A 28 -30.79 2.42 -12.72
C ARG A 28 -29.36 2.41 -12.21
N ILE A 29 -28.95 3.49 -11.55
CA ILE A 29 -27.63 3.60 -10.91
C ILE A 29 -27.78 3.30 -9.41
N SER A 30 -26.88 2.47 -8.85
CA SER A 30 -26.69 2.32 -7.41
C SER A 30 -25.45 3.09 -6.98
N GLY A 31 -25.46 3.67 -5.77
CA GLY A 31 -24.36 4.53 -5.30
C GLY A 31 -24.38 5.93 -5.93
N ASP A 32 -25.55 6.37 -6.41
CA ASP A 32 -25.79 7.73 -6.90
C ASP A 32 -25.39 8.76 -5.83
N ARG A 33 -25.15 10.01 -6.25
CA ARG A 33 -24.73 11.15 -5.43
C ARG A 33 -25.70 11.36 -4.29
N SER A 34 -25.54 10.61 -3.21
CA SER A 34 -26.26 10.87 -1.98
C SER A 34 -25.88 12.29 -1.59
N TYR A 35 -26.88 13.14 -1.40
CA TYR A 35 -26.82 14.59 -1.14
C TYR A 35 -25.85 15.02 -0.01
N ARG A 36 -25.19 14.08 0.67
CA ARG A 36 -24.08 14.37 1.58
C ARG A 36 -22.78 14.52 0.80
N GLY A 37 -22.52 15.77 0.39
CA GLY A 37 -21.18 16.21 0.01
C GLY A 37 -20.16 15.85 1.09
N LYS A 38 -19.40 14.78 0.87
CA LYS A 38 -18.17 14.52 1.59
C LYS A 38 -17.10 14.17 0.57
N ARG A 39 -16.13 15.08 0.52
CA ARG A 39 -14.78 15.00 -0.06
C ARG A 39 -14.51 13.70 -0.80
N ARG A 40 -14.21 13.84 -2.11
CA ARG A 40 -13.50 12.84 -2.92
C ARG A 40 -12.50 12.08 -2.03
N SER A 41 -12.82 10.85 -1.63
CA SER A 41 -11.80 10.00 -1.02
C SER A 41 -10.91 9.60 -2.17
N SER A 42 -9.67 10.10 -2.16
CA SER A 42 -8.64 9.62 -3.09
C SER A 42 -8.52 8.11 -2.91
N PHE A 43 -8.59 7.37 -4.01
CA PHE A 43 -8.40 5.93 -4.05
C PHE A 43 -7.09 5.57 -3.33
N SER A 44 -7.21 4.85 -2.21
CA SER A 44 -6.06 4.44 -1.38
C SER A 44 -5.95 2.93 -1.40
N TYR A 45 -4.79 2.40 -1.80
CA TYR A 45 -4.49 0.97 -1.82
C TYR A 45 -4.51 0.32 -0.41
N ARG A 46 -4.37 1.12 0.65
CA ARG A 46 -4.40 0.67 2.05
C ARG A 46 -5.81 0.55 2.63
N GLU A 47 -6.81 1.13 1.96
CA GLU A 47 -8.20 1.20 2.43
C GLU A 47 -9.08 0.10 1.81
N ARG A 48 -8.49 -1.05 1.47
CA ARG A 48 -9.20 -2.16 0.80
C ARG A 48 -10.28 -2.81 1.68
N ASP A 49 -10.25 -2.57 2.99
CA ASP A 49 -11.17 -3.14 3.99
C ASP A 49 -12.45 -2.30 4.24
N LYS A 50 -12.56 -1.08 3.69
CA LYS A 50 -13.82 -0.33 3.77
C LYS A 50 -14.75 -0.78 2.66
N SER A 51 -15.67 -1.68 3.03
CA SER A 51 -16.77 -2.21 2.22
C SER A 51 -17.85 -1.15 1.93
N ASP A 52 -17.47 0.01 1.40
CA ASP A 52 -18.44 0.95 0.87
C ASP A 52 -19.06 0.36 -0.41
N PRO A 53 -20.40 0.43 -0.59
CA PRO A 53 -21.04 -0.10 -1.79
C PRO A 53 -20.50 0.56 -3.05
N GLN A 54 -19.88 -0.22 -3.94
CA GLN A 54 -19.34 0.30 -5.20
C GLN A 54 -20.48 0.78 -6.11
N PRO A 55 -20.36 1.95 -6.75
CA PRO A 55 -21.30 2.40 -7.75
C PRO A 55 -21.45 1.40 -8.90
N ALA A 56 -22.68 1.19 -9.36
CA ALA A 56 -22.98 0.21 -10.41
C ALA A 56 -24.20 0.60 -11.26
N VAL A 57 -24.19 0.15 -12.53
CA VAL A 57 -25.31 0.28 -13.47
C VAL A 57 -26.09 -1.03 -13.53
N TRP A 58 -27.40 -0.91 -13.36
CA TRP A 58 -28.37 -2.00 -13.43
C TRP A 58 -29.33 -1.75 -14.58
N ILE A 59 -29.51 -2.73 -15.46
CA ILE A 59 -30.57 -2.66 -16.47
C ILE A 59 -31.88 -3.05 -15.80
N VAL A 60 -32.92 -2.24 -15.99
CA VAL A 60 -34.23 -2.43 -15.35
C VAL A 60 -34.91 -3.67 -15.92
N ASN A 61 -35.05 -3.69 -17.25
CA ASN A 61 -35.70 -4.76 -18.03
C ASN A 61 -34.71 -5.89 -18.34
N SER A 62 -35.09 -7.13 -18.01
CA SER A 62 -34.20 -8.28 -18.24
C SER A 62 -33.98 -8.55 -19.73
N GLU A 63 -34.97 -8.25 -20.58
CA GLU A 63 -34.91 -8.46 -22.04
C GLU A 63 -33.85 -7.59 -22.73
N ASP A 64 -33.56 -6.40 -22.18
CA ASP A 64 -32.55 -5.50 -22.74
C ASP A 64 -31.11 -5.89 -22.33
N GLN A 65 -30.95 -6.88 -21.46
CA GLN A 65 -29.65 -7.27 -20.93
C GLN A 65 -28.67 -7.77 -22.02
N PRO A 66 -29.06 -8.65 -22.96
CA PRO A 66 -28.15 -9.12 -24.00
C PRO A 66 -27.70 -7.97 -24.91
N ARG A 67 -28.64 -7.07 -25.26
CA ARG A 67 -28.38 -5.88 -26.10
C ARG A 67 -27.44 -4.91 -25.38
N GLY A 68 -27.70 -4.60 -24.12
CA GLY A 68 -26.84 -3.73 -23.31
C GLY A 68 -25.42 -4.30 -23.17
N ARG A 69 -25.27 -5.62 -22.94
CA ARG A 69 -23.96 -6.26 -22.89
C ARG A 69 -23.27 -6.33 -24.26
N GLN A 70 -24.01 -6.32 -25.37
CA GLN A 70 -23.40 -6.21 -26.69
C GLN A 70 -22.81 -4.80 -26.87
N LEU A 71 -23.60 -3.76 -26.57
CA LEU A 71 -23.15 -2.37 -26.67
C LEU A 71 -21.90 -2.10 -25.82
N LEU A 72 -21.85 -2.62 -24.59
CA LEU A 72 -20.68 -2.46 -23.72
C LEU A 72 -19.44 -3.20 -24.23
N ARG A 73 -19.61 -4.32 -24.97
CA ARG A 73 -18.49 -5.01 -25.63
C ARG A 73 -17.99 -4.22 -26.83
N ASP A 74 -18.91 -3.71 -27.65
CA ASP A 74 -18.58 -2.92 -28.83
C ASP A 74 -17.85 -1.61 -28.42
N ALA A 75 -18.17 -1.06 -27.25
CA ALA A 75 -17.49 0.07 -26.64
C ALA A 75 -16.17 -0.29 -25.91
N GLY A 76 -15.78 -1.56 -25.85
CA GLY A 76 -14.56 -2.03 -25.16
C GLY A 76 -14.61 -1.94 -23.63
N LEU A 77 -15.80 -1.81 -23.03
CA LEU A 77 -15.98 -1.62 -21.59
C LEU A 77 -16.09 -2.93 -20.81
N ILE A 78 -16.45 -4.03 -21.47
CA ILE A 78 -16.48 -5.37 -20.88
C ILE A 78 -15.85 -6.38 -21.83
N GLU A 79 -15.09 -7.32 -21.28
CA GLU A 79 -14.46 -8.38 -22.06
C GLU A 79 -15.51 -9.40 -22.51
N SER A 80 -15.30 -9.96 -23.71
CA SER A 80 -16.13 -11.04 -24.23
C SER A 80 -16.00 -12.26 -23.30
N SER A 81 -17.11 -12.64 -22.66
CA SER A 81 -17.15 -13.83 -21.80
C SER A 81 -17.09 -15.16 -22.58
N ARG A 82 -16.68 -15.11 -23.85
CA ARG A 82 -16.51 -16.28 -24.72
C ARG A 82 -15.00 -16.47 -24.85
N GLY A 83 -14.46 -17.28 -23.95
CA GLY A 83 -13.04 -17.48 -23.79
C GLY A 83 -12.41 -18.03 -25.07
N GLU A 84 -11.52 -17.24 -25.64
CA GLU A 84 -10.38 -17.75 -26.38
C GLU A 84 -9.13 -17.17 -25.71
N SER A 85 -8.30 -18.08 -25.19
CA SER A 85 -6.94 -17.85 -24.69
C SER A 85 -6.75 -17.02 -23.40
N SER A 86 -7.08 -17.62 -22.26
CA SER A 86 -6.21 -17.44 -21.09
C SER A 86 -6.12 -18.75 -20.32
N TYR A 87 -4.99 -19.44 -20.47
CA TYR A 87 -4.61 -20.62 -19.68
C TYR A 87 -4.12 -20.24 -18.27
N LEU A 88 -4.26 -18.97 -17.88
CA LEU A 88 -3.96 -18.53 -16.53
C LEU A 88 -5.23 -18.63 -15.68
N PRO A 89 -5.16 -19.22 -14.46
CA PRO A 89 -6.26 -19.12 -13.51
C PRO A 89 -6.40 -17.65 -13.10
N LEU A 90 -7.27 -16.92 -13.77
CA LEU A 90 -7.71 -15.60 -13.34
C LEU A 90 -8.51 -15.78 -12.04
N PRO A 91 -8.21 -15.01 -10.97
CA PRO A 91 -9.08 -14.97 -9.81
C PRO A 91 -10.42 -14.41 -10.26
N VAL A 92 -11.44 -15.26 -10.25
CA VAL A 92 -12.83 -14.82 -10.38
C VAL A 92 -13.07 -13.85 -9.23
N LEU A 93 -13.14 -12.55 -9.54
CA LEU A 93 -13.72 -11.57 -8.65
C LEU A 93 -15.24 -11.85 -8.62
N ASP A 94 -15.59 -12.90 -7.90
CA ASP A 94 -16.98 -13.33 -7.71
C ASP A 94 -17.59 -12.47 -6.61
N GLY A 95 -18.33 -11.45 -7.04
CA GLY A 95 -19.23 -10.71 -6.19
C GLY A 95 -20.42 -11.58 -5.84
N GLY A 96 -20.41 -12.16 -4.64
CA GLY A 96 -21.63 -12.68 -4.00
C GLY A 96 -21.60 -14.18 -3.69
N GLY A 97 -20.94 -14.54 -2.60
CA GLY A 97 -20.97 -15.91 -2.09
C GLY A 97 -20.46 -16.02 -0.66
N ALA A 98 -21.06 -15.28 0.27
CA ALA A 98 -20.78 -15.46 1.70
C ALA A 98 -21.29 -16.84 2.16
N ARG A 99 -20.47 -17.88 1.99
CA ARG A 99 -20.61 -19.15 2.71
C ARG A 99 -19.25 -19.62 3.22
N THR A 100 -19.22 -19.84 4.54
CA THR A 100 -18.20 -20.58 5.31
C THR A 100 -16.92 -19.86 5.75
N VAL A 101 -17.03 -18.76 6.52
CA VAL A 101 -15.98 -18.37 7.49
C VAL A 101 -16.59 -17.86 8.81
N GLU A 102 -17.48 -18.65 9.41
CA GLU A 102 -18.08 -18.33 10.73
C GLU A 102 -17.24 -18.85 11.92
N ALA A 103 -16.39 -19.86 11.72
CA ALA A 103 -15.66 -20.51 12.82
C ALA A 103 -14.50 -19.66 13.39
N GLY A 104 -13.82 -18.85 12.56
CA GLY A 104 -12.67 -18.03 12.99
C GLY A 104 -13.03 -16.69 13.64
N LYS A 105 -14.22 -16.14 13.36
CA LYS A 105 -14.62 -14.81 13.88
C LYS A 105 -14.95 -14.83 15.38
N ARG A 106 -15.54 -15.93 15.87
CA ARG A 106 -15.93 -16.06 17.30
C ARG A 106 -14.70 -16.14 18.22
N ALA A 107 -13.63 -16.80 17.78
CA ALA A 107 -12.37 -16.89 18.54
C ALA A 107 -11.64 -15.53 18.61
N ARG A 108 -11.55 -14.80 17.49
CA ARG A 108 -10.99 -13.45 17.47
C ARG A 108 -11.77 -12.46 18.33
N MET A 109 -13.10 -12.57 18.37
CA MET A 109 -13.94 -11.69 19.20
C MET A 109 -13.77 -11.96 20.70
N ARG A 110 -13.63 -13.22 21.12
CA ARG A 110 -13.35 -13.58 22.52
C ARG A 110 -11.98 -13.06 22.97
N MET A 111 -10.96 -13.17 22.12
CA MET A 111 -9.61 -12.68 22.42
C MET A 111 -9.58 -11.15 22.56
N ARG A 112 -10.31 -10.41 21.71
CA ARG A 112 -10.49 -8.95 21.84
C ARG A 112 -11.19 -8.55 23.14
N LEU A 113 -12.22 -9.28 23.56
CA LEU A 113 -12.95 -8.98 24.80
C LEU A 113 -12.09 -9.25 26.05
N VAL A 114 -11.29 -10.32 26.06
CA VAL A 114 -10.35 -10.58 27.16
C VAL A 114 -9.30 -9.47 27.25
N LEU A 115 -8.75 -9.03 26.12
CA LEU A 115 -7.77 -7.94 26.09
C LEU A 115 -8.38 -6.62 26.59
N LEU A 116 -9.61 -6.27 26.16
CA LEU A 116 -10.30 -5.07 26.63
C LEU A 116 -10.64 -5.14 28.12
N GLY A 117 -11.01 -6.31 28.64
CA GLY A 117 -11.20 -6.53 30.07
C GLY A 117 -9.92 -6.28 30.88
N LEU A 118 -8.78 -6.76 30.38
CA LEU A 118 -7.47 -6.58 31.03
C LEU A 118 -7.05 -5.10 31.05
N ILE A 119 -7.21 -4.39 29.92
CA ILE A 119 -6.95 -2.95 29.85
C ILE A 119 -7.86 -2.17 30.79
N GLY A 120 -9.14 -2.54 30.88
CA GLY A 120 -10.10 -1.93 31.81
C GLY A 120 -9.69 -2.10 33.27
N ILE A 121 -9.23 -3.28 33.67
CA ILE A 121 -8.76 -3.55 35.04
C ILE A 121 -7.53 -2.71 35.35
N VAL A 122 -6.57 -2.61 34.44
CA VAL A 122 -5.37 -1.77 34.60
C VAL A 122 -5.74 -0.29 34.73
N ALA A 123 -6.67 0.20 33.92
CA ALA A 123 -7.13 1.59 33.99
C ALA A 123 -7.81 1.91 35.34
N VAL A 124 -8.60 0.98 35.89
CA VAL A 124 -9.24 1.15 37.20
C VAL A 124 -8.18 1.14 38.32
N LEU A 125 -7.17 0.27 38.26
CA LEU A 125 -6.08 0.25 39.23
C LEU A 125 -5.27 1.54 39.22
N ILE A 126 -5.05 2.14 38.04
CA ILE A 126 -4.38 3.45 37.93
C ILE A 126 -5.27 4.56 38.51
N ALA A 127 -6.59 4.55 38.25
CA ALA A 127 -7.51 5.55 38.77
C ALA A 127 -7.63 5.52 40.31
N PHE A 128 -7.50 4.34 40.94
CA PHE A 128 -7.51 4.23 42.41
C PHE A 128 -6.15 4.48 43.08
N ALA A 129 -5.06 4.59 42.31
CA ALA A 129 -3.69 4.73 42.84
C ALA A 129 -3.14 6.17 42.80
N LEU A 130 -3.84 7.14 42.20
CA LEU A 130 -3.41 8.54 42.18
C LEU A 130 -4.20 9.41 43.17
N PRO A 131 -3.54 10.14 44.08
CA PRO A 131 -4.20 11.17 44.88
C PRO A 131 -4.54 12.40 44.01
N ASP A 132 -5.78 12.88 44.13
CA ASP A 132 -6.28 14.09 43.48
C ASP A 132 -5.45 15.32 43.86
N LYS A 133 -4.79 15.94 42.87
CA LYS A 133 -4.33 17.32 42.97
C LYS A 133 -5.27 18.21 42.15
N PRO A 134 -6.06 19.09 42.78
CA PRO A 134 -6.79 20.10 42.02
C PRO A 134 -5.81 21.20 41.58
N ALA A 135 -5.52 21.26 40.29
CA ALA A 135 -4.86 22.42 39.68
C ALA A 135 -5.94 23.42 39.27
N THR A 136 -6.05 24.51 40.03
CA THR A 136 -6.86 25.69 39.69
C THR A 136 -6.29 26.35 38.42
N PRO A 137 -7.08 26.55 37.35
CA PRO A 137 -6.64 27.38 36.24
C PRO A 137 -6.76 28.87 36.60
N PRO A 138 -5.73 29.71 36.32
CA PRO A 138 -5.88 31.16 36.43
C PRO A 138 -6.74 31.71 35.29
N ALA A 139 -7.61 32.65 35.63
CA ALA A 139 -8.43 33.40 34.69
C ALA A 139 -7.55 34.30 33.81
N ILE A 140 -7.60 34.09 32.49
CA ILE A 140 -6.99 35.00 31.51
C ILE A 140 -8.04 36.07 31.18
N ALA A 141 -7.68 37.32 31.44
CA ALA A 141 -8.47 38.50 31.09
C ALA A 141 -8.60 38.63 29.56
N ALA A 142 -9.83 38.87 29.10
CA ALA A 142 -10.13 39.13 27.70
C ALA A 142 -9.71 40.56 27.30
N ALA A 143 -8.81 40.67 26.32
CA ALA A 143 -8.54 41.91 25.59
C ALA A 143 -9.45 41.99 24.33
N PRO A 144 -9.88 43.19 23.90
CA PRO A 144 -10.91 43.35 22.88
C PRO A 144 -10.40 43.05 21.47
N ALA A 145 -11.32 42.53 20.65
CA ALA A 145 -11.09 42.08 19.29
C ALA A 145 -10.64 43.20 18.33
N ALA A 146 -9.44 43.08 17.80
CA ALA A 146 -9.02 43.74 16.56
C ALA A 146 -9.41 42.85 15.36
N ARG A 147 -9.98 43.47 14.32
CA ARG A 147 -10.41 42.79 13.09
C ARG A 147 -9.20 42.20 12.35
N PRO A 148 -9.22 40.93 11.89
CA PRO A 148 -8.11 40.40 11.09
C PRO A 148 -8.20 40.94 9.66
N ALA A 149 -7.09 41.51 9.19
CA ALA A 149 -6.83 41.74 7.77
C ALA A 149 -6.77 40.37 7.02
N PRO A 150 -7.04 40.32 5.71
CA PRO A 150 -6.93 39.08 4.95
C PRO A 150 -5.48 38.56 5.00
N VAL A 151 -5.29 37.46 5.71
CA VAL A 151 -4.04 36.70 5.72
C VAL A 151 -3.94 36.00 4.37
N ILE A 152 -3.00 36.43 3.53
CA ILE A 152 -2.55 35.65 2.38
C ILE A 152 -1.82 34.44 2.95
N VAL A 153 -2.47 33.29 2.96
CA VAL A 153 -1.84 32.01 3.33
C VAL A 153 -1.09 31.50 2.08
N PRO A 154 0.25 31.48 2.05
CA PRO A 154 0.95 30.81 0.97
C PRO A 154 0.54 29.33 1.01
N GLN A 155 -0.08 28.87 -0.08
CA GLN A 155 -0.39 27.46 -0.28
C GLN A 155 0.94 26.74 -0.49
N ALA A 156 1.57 26.25 0.59
CA ALA A 156 2.67 25.31 0.49
C ALA A 156 2.12 24.04 -0.18
N THR A 157 2.41 23.92 -1.46
CA THR A 157 2.02 22.77 -2.30
C THR A 157 3.29 22.03 -2.63
N ASP A 158 3.81 21.31 -1.66
CA ASP A 158 4.79 20.25 -1.90
C ASP A 158 4.57 19.19 -0.81
N ASP A 159 3.59 18.32 -1.03
CA ASP A 159 3.69 16.99 -0.41
C ASP A 159 4.97 16.37 -0.98
N PRO A 160 5.95 15.96 -0.16
CA PRO A 160 7.19 15.38 -0.66
C PRO A 160 6.82 14.15 -1.48
N GLN A 161 6.96 14.26 -2.80
CA GLN A 161 6.68 13.15 -3.71
C GLN A 161 7.77 12.11 -3.49
N VAL A 162 7.43 11.00 -2.83
CA VAL A 162 8.34 9.88 -2.65
C VAL A 162 8.25 8.99 -3.87
N PHE A 163 9.36 8.89 -4.61
CA PHE A 163 9.51 8.08 -5.80
C PHE A 163 10.21 6.77 -5.47
N ARG A 164 9.71 5.67 -6.01
CA ARG A 164 10.44 4.39 -6.06
C ARG A 164 11.26 4.34 -7.34
N ILE A 165 12.54 4.08 -7.19
CA ILE A 165 13.50 3.95 -8.29
C ILE A 165 14.34 2.68 -8.09
N ASP A 166 14.94 2.18 -9.16
CA ASP A 166 15.89 1.07 -9.08
C ASP A 166 17.06 1.45 -8.16
N VAL A 167 17.55 0.49 -7.39
CA VAL A 167 18.64 0.70 -6.44
C VAL A 167 19.90 1.09 -7.21
N PRO A 168 20.49 2.27 -6.95
CA PRO A 168 21.74 2.68 -7.58
C PRO A 168 22.86 1.70 -7.25
N THR A 169 23.65 1.30 -8.25
CA THR A 169 24.72 0.30 -8.11
C THR A 169 25.73 0.66 -7.01
N ALA A 170 26.07 1.95 -6.87
CA ALA A 170 26.97 2.43 -5.84
C ALA A 170 26.38 2.28 -4.42
N LEU A 171 25.06 2.46 -4.27
CA LEU A 171 24.36 2.26 -3.00
C LEU A 171 24.32 0.78 -2.63
N ALA A 172 23.94 -0.09 -3.58
CA ALA A 172 23.94 -1.53 -3.38
C ALA A 172 25.31 -2.04 -2.95
N ARG A 173 26.38 -1.60 -3.63
CA ARG A 173 27.76 -1.97 -3.28
C ARG A 173 28.08 -1.63 -1.84
N LEU A 174 27.80 -0.40 -1.42
CA LEU A 174 28.10 0.06 -0.07
C LEU A 174 27.43 -0.80 1.01
N LEU A 175 26.14 -1.10 0.84
CA LEU A 175 25.40 -1.89 1.83
C LEU A 175 25.85 -3.35 1.87
N ILE A 176 26.03 -3.96 0.69
CA ILE A 176 26.46 -5.37 0.59
C ILE A 176 27.88 -5.53 1.15
N GLU A 177 28.84 -4.70 0.77
CA GLU A 177 30.21 -4.78 1.28
C GLU A 177 30.25 -4.57 2.80
N THR A 178 29.44 -3.65 3.33
CA THR A 178 29.37 -3.39 4.78
C THR A 178 28.93 -4.64 5.54
N GLU A 179 27.90 -5.34 5.08
CA GLU A 179 27.41 -6.54 5.76
C GLU A 179 28.32 -7.76 5.54
N LEU A 180 28.91 -7.92 4.34
CA LEU A 180 29.89 -8.97 4.07
C LEU A 180 31.11 -8.86 4.97
N LEU A 181 31.66 -7.65 5.15
CA LEU A 181 32.83 -7.42 6.00
C LEU A 181 32.53 -7.61 7.50
N LYS A 182 31.30 -7.31 7.91
CA LYS A 182 30.86 -7.39 9.30
C LYS A 182 30.53 -8.82 9.74
N HIS A 183 29.86 -9.59 8.88
CA HIS A 183 29.43 -10.95 9.19
C HIS A 183 30.43 -12.02 8.74
N ALA A 184 31.28 -11.73 7.75
CA ALA A 184 32.29 -12.63 7.17
C ALA A 184 31.77 -14.07 6.94
N PRO A 185 30.64 -14.24 6.22
CA PRO A 185 30.04 -15.55 6.02
C PRO A 185 30.93 -16.43 5.13
N ALA A 186 30.81 -17.76 5.25
CA ALA A 186 31.51 -18.67 4.35
C ALA A 186 30.95 -18.62 2.92
N GLN A 187 29.65 -18.38 2.80
CA GLN A 187 28.92 -18.27 1.53
C GLN A 187 27.90 -17.15 1.64
N ALA A 188 27.80 -16.30 0.62
CA ALA A 188 26.79 -15.25 0.55
C ALA A 188 26.12 -15.21 -0.82
N CYS A 189 24.81 -15.01 -0.80
CA CYS A 189 23.97 -14.96 -1.99
C CYS A 189 23.36 -13.58 -2.13
N ILE A 190 23.56 -12.96 -3.29
CA ILE A 190 23.34 -11.53 -3.47
C ILE A 190 22.20 -11.30 -4.48
N ALA A 191 21.25 -10.44 -4.10
CA ALA A 191 20.21 -9.92 -4.97
C ALA A 191 20.14 -8.38 -4.88
N ILE A 192 19.74 -7.75 -5.99
CA ILE A 192 19.42 -6.31 -6.05
C ILE A 192 18.05 -6.17 -6.71
N ASP A 193 17.12 -5.51 -6.02
CA ASP A 193 15.71 -5.40 -6.45
C ASP A 193 15.12 -6.76 -6.83
N ASP A 194 15.35 -7.78 -5.99
CA ASP A 194 14.88 -9.16 -6.19
C ASP A 194 15.38 -9.83 -7.48
N ARG A 195 16.46 -9.30 -8.08
CA ARG A 195 17.08 -9.80 -9.31
C ARG A 195 18.55 -10.13 -9.10
N ASP A 196 19.05 -11.01 -9.96
CA ASP A 196 20.48 -11.31 -9.98
C ASP A 196 21.29 -10.08 -10.39
N PRO A 197 22.29 -9.68 -9.59
CA PRO A 197 23.21 -8.63 -9.96
C PRO A 197 24.09 -9.07 -11.15
N PRO A 198 24.60 -8.13 -11.96
CA PRO A 198 25.47 -8.45 -13.07
C PRO A 198 26.82 -9.02 -12.54
N ALA A 199 27.43 -9.94 -13.29
CA ALA A 199 28.57 -10.73 -12.81
C ALA A 199 29.83 -9.89 -12.51
N ASP A 200 30.03 -8.80 -13.25
CA ASP A 200 31.08 -7.81 -13.02
C ASP A 200 30.89 -7.07 -11.69
N PHE A 201 29.64 -6.80 -11.31
CA PHE A 201 29.34 -6.24 -10.00
C PHE A 201 29.73 -7.20 -8.88
N VAL A 202 29.28 -8.46 -8.92
CA VAL A 202 29.56 -9.46 -7.86
C VAL A 202 31.07 -9.67 -7.68
N SER A 203 31.81 -9.80 -8.78
CA SER A 203 33.26 -10.00 -8.75
C SER A 203 34.04 -8.77 -8.26
N SER A 204 33.46 -7.58 -8.34
CA SER A 204 34.06 -6.32 -7.88
C SER A 204 33.85 -6.01 -6.39
N LEU A 205 33.00 -6.78 -5.70
CA LEU A 205 32.68 -6.54 -4.29
C LEU A 205 33.86 -6.85 -3.38
N ARG A 206 34.10 -5.98 -2.40
CA ARG A 206 35.07 -6.23 -1.32
C ARG A 206 34.49 -7.18 -0.27
N HIS A 207 35.18 -8.29 -0.01
CA HIS A 207 34.79 -9.32 0.95
C HIS A 207 36.02 -10.03 1.54
N ASP A 208 35.83 -10.84 2.59
CA ASP A 208 36.89 -11.69 3.14
C ASP A 208 37.28 -12.77 2.13
N ALA A 209 38.56 -13.13 2.05
CA ALA A 209 39.06 -14.11 1.09
C ALA A 209 38.45 -15.52 1.26
N ARG A 210 37.83 -15.81 2.41
CA ARG A 210 37.15 -17.08 2.70
C ARG A 210 35.66 -17.09 2.32
N THR A 211 35.10 -15.94 1.95
CA THR A 211 33.69 -15.82 1.56
C THR A 211 33.52 -16.13 0.08
N ALA A 212 32.70 -17.13 -0.24
CA ALA A 212 32.28 -17.39 -1.62
C ALA A 212 31.01 -16.59 -1.95
N LEU A 213 31.02 -15.85 -3.06
CA LEU A 213 29.90 -15.02 -3.51
C LEU A 213 29.14 -15.67 -4.67
N PHE A 214 27.81 -15.66 -4.59
CA PHE A 214 26.92 -16.16 -5.62
C PHE A 214 25.80 -15.16 -5.91
N ALA A 215 25.27 -15.19 -7.12
CA ALA A 215 23.98 -14.55 -7.41
C ALA A 215 22.86 -15.37 -6.75
N ALA A 216 21.75 -14.74 -6.39
CA ALA A 216 20.64 -15.40 -5.70
C ALA A 216 20.11 -16.63 -6.44
N SER A 217 20.01 -16.59 -7.78
CA SER A 217 19.56 -17.76 -8.57
C SER A 217 20.56 -18.92 -8.62
N ALA A 218 21.84 -18.65 -8.36
CA ALA A 218 22.94 -19.62 -8.38
C ALA A 218 23.40 -19.99 -6.96
N CYS A 219 22.61 -19.61 -5.95
CA CYS A 219 22.93 -19.89 -4.56
C CYS A 219 22.91 -21.41 -4.30
N PRO A 220 23.97 -21.98 -3.69
CA PRO A 220 23.96 -23.38 -3.31
C PRO A 220 22.94 -23.63 -2.18
N ASP A 221 22.23 -24.75 -2.24
CA ASP A 221 21.32 -25.18 -1.17
C ASP A 221 22.12 -25.36 0.15
N GLY A 222 21.85 -24.53 1.16
CA GLY A 222 22.59 -24.56 2.42
C GLY A 222 22.38 -23.32 3.30
N ASN A 223 23.19 -23.22 4.37
CA ASN A 223 23.22 -22.06 5.27
C ASN A 223 24.09 -20.93 4.65
N ALA A 224 23.71 -20.47 3.47
CA ALA A 224 24.28 -19.30 2.83
C ALA A 224 23.66 -18.03 3.45
N TYR A 225 24.45 -16.96 3.52
CA TYR A 225 23.99 -15.68 4.04
C TYR A 225 23.31 -14.89 2.90
N ASP A 226 22.01 -14.70 2.99
CA ASP A 226 21.24 -14.04 1.93
C ASP A 226 21.25 -12.53 2.14
N ILE A 227 21.67 -11.78 1.13
CA ILE A 227 21.66 -10.31 1.14
C ILE A 227 20.88 -9.81 -0.06
N ASN A 228 19.76 -9.15 0.20
CA ASN A 228 18.95 -8.51 -0.84
C ASN A 228 18.73 -7.02 -0.52
N VAL A 229 19.14 -6.16 -1.44
CA VAL A 229 18.93 -4.71 -1.35
C VAL A 229 17.85 -4.32 -2.34
N HIS A 230 16.72 -3.81 -1.86
CA HIS A 230 15.57 -3.54 -2.73
C HIS A 230 14.74 -2.34 -2.27
N ASP A 231 13.79 -1.92 -3.12
CA ASP A 231 12.76 -0.93 -2.79
C ASP A 231 13.34 0.43 -2.34
N TYR A 232 14.28 0.97 -3.12
CA TYR A 232 14.83 2.30 -2.85
C TYR A 232 13.77 3.39 -3.12
N MET A 233 13.50 4.19 -2.09
CA MET A 233 12.57 5.31 -2.11
C MET A 233 13.34 6.62 -1.91
N THR A 234 13.13 7.61 -2.77
CA THR A 234 13.75 8.94 -2.66
C THR A 234 12.73 10.03 -2.97
N ASP A 235 12.93 11.23 -2.41
CA ASP A 235 12.17 12.44 -2.75
C ASP A 235 12.87 13.29 -3.83
N GLY A 236 13.98 12.81 -4.39
CA GLY A 236 14.80 13.54 -5.36
C GLY A 236 15.79 14.53 -4.74
N SER A 237 15.79 14.72 -3.41
CA SER A 237 16.74 15.59 -2.71
C SER A 237 18.15 15.00 -2.60
N GLY A 238 18.32 13.73 -2.93
CA GLY A 238 19.54 12.96 -2.66
C GLY A 238 19.49 12.17 -1.36
N THR A 239 18.42 12.30 -0.57
CA THR A 239 18.15 11.41 0.56
C THR A 239 17.09 10.37 0.18
N GLY A 240 17.07 9.25 0.89
CA GLY A 240 16.08 8.20 0.67
C GLY A 240 16.15 7.09 1.70
N SER A 241 15.27 6.11 1.57
CA SER A 241 15.28 4.88 2.36
C SER A 241 15.32 3.67 1.44
N VAL A 242 16.07 2.64 1.81
CA VAL A 242 16.18 1.38 1.07
C VAL A 242 15.92 0.22 2.03
N GLN A 243 15.31 -0.86 1.53
CA GLN A 243 15.15 -2.08 2.30
C GLN A 243 16.38 -2.96 2.13
N LEU A 244 16.91 -3.43 3.26
CA LEU A 244 18.00 -4.38 3.34
C LEU A 244 17.47 -5.64 4.03
N MET A 245 17.36 -6.72 3.27
CA MET A 245 16.98 -8.03 3.78
C MET A 245 18.24 -8.87 3.96
N LEU A 246 18.47 -9.29 5.20
CA LEU A 246 19.55 -10.15 5.63
C LEU A 246 18.94 -11.45 6.11
N ASP A 247 19.27 -12.56 5.45
CA ASP A 247 18.58 -13.83 5.64
C ASP A 247 17.03 -13.70 5.50
N VAL A 248 16.30 -14.78 5.73
CA VAL A 248 14.84 -14.80 5.56
C VAL A 248 14.10 -13.99 6.65
N GLU A 249 14.75 -13.69 7.77
CA GLU A 249 14.10 -13.16 8.98
C GLU A 249 14.53 -11.74 9.39
N ASP A 250 15.62 -11.18 8.84
CA ASP A 250 16.17 -9.89 9.28
C ASP A 250 16.05 -8.80 8.19
N ALA A 251 14.84 -8.26 8.06
CA ALA A 251 14.55 -7.12 7.20
C ALA A 251 14.72 -5.79 7.95
N ARG A 252 15.50 -4.87 7.37
CA ARG A 252 15.84 -3.56 7.95
C ARG A 252 15.60 -2.45 6.95
N THR A 253 15.16 -1.29 7.43
CA THR A 253 15.06 -0.09 6.60
C THR A 253 16.26 0.81 6.86
N VAL A 254 17.02 1.11 5.81
CA VAL A 254 18.23 1.94 5.90
C VAL A 254 17.96 3.31 5.28
N ASP A 255 18.06 4.36 6.09
CA ASP A 255 18.03 5.75 5.64
C ASP A 255 19.42 6.13 5.11
N VAL A 256 19.45 6.65 3.88
CA VAL A 256 20.68 6.92 3.12
C VAL A 256 20.69 8.31 2.53
N GLU A 257 21.88 8.85 2.35
CA GLU A 257 22.14 10.14 1.72
C GLU A 257 23.22 9.99 0.65
N ARG A 258 22.97 10.61 -0.49
CA ARG A 258 23.88 10.67 -1.63
C ARG A 258 24.66 11.98 -1.57
N ASN A 259 25.98 11.89 -1.59
CA ASN A 259 26.90 13.01 -1.76
C ASN A 259 27.68 12.83 -3.06
N GLY A 260 27.17 13.39 -4.17
CA GLY A 260 27.77 13.21 -5.49
C GLY A 260 27.67 11.76 -5.99
N THR A 261 28.79 11.04 -6.05
CA THR A 261 28.83 9.60 -6.39
C THR A 261 28.84 8.70 -5.16
N ASP A 262 29.08 9.26 -3.99
CA ASP A 262 29.25 8.53 -2.76
C ASP A 262 27.92 8.44 -2.00
N TRP A 263 27.76 7.35 -1.27
CA TRP A 263 26.58 7.10 -0.44
C TRP A 263 26.99 7.02 1.02
N ARG A 264 26.10 7.48 1.90
CA ARG A 264 26.29 7.41 3.34
C ARG A 264 25.02 6.89 4.00
N VAL A 265 25.18 5.98 4.95
CA VAL A 265 24.10 5.52 5.82
C VAL A 265 23.89 6.56 6.93
N LEU A 266 22.67 7.04 7.06
CA LEU A 266 22.27 7.98 8.12
C LEU A 266 21.72 7.24 9.34
N ARG A 267 20.88 6.22 9.11
CA ARG A 267 20.21 5.48 10.17
C ARG A 267 19.78 4.09 9.66
N VAL A 268 19.81 3.10 10.53
CA VAL A 268 19.19 1.78 10.31
C VAL A 268 18.01 1.65 11.26
N ARG A 269 16.85 1.23 10.74
CA ARG A 269 15.58 1.07 11.45
C ARG A 269 15.07 -0.36 11.36
#